data_AF-A0A1H3BI32-F1
#
_entry.id   AF-A0A1H3BI32-F1
#
_cell.length_a   1.000
_cell.length_b   1.000
_cell.length_c   1.000
_cell.angle_alpha   90.00
_cell.angle_beta   90.00
_cell.angle_gamma   90.00
#
_symmetry.space_group_name_H-M   'P 1'
#
loop_
_entity.id
_entity.type
_entity.pdbx_description
1 polymer ?
#
loop_
_entity_poly.entity_id
_entity_poly.type
_entity_poly.pdbx_seq_one_letter_code
_entity_poly.pdbx_strand_id
1 'polypeptide(L)'
;MEIAPSPSITPAQRAEILGHALALARAARYRGPGAFEFLVDETDGTAVFIEANPRLQVEHTVTEAVTGIDLVKARVNFEVMQPDGTSGPGVRVDGAGYGGYAPSPHYDSLVAKVIVQGRGDFARVAERVYRALGQFRLEGAPSNLPFLMNLLRMEEVRANAVDIGFVDAHAAALAAPGEGRPVLFAGAGAAAEDGPALDGPALGGPALDGPAGTRPVVSPLTGVVAERPAAPGEAVREGAPVAVLEAMKMQHVVTAPFSGILRAAPGIGDRVDEGAPLAFLEPAEIEGAGPEAAAEIDLDHIRPDLAGSLARHRQGLDEGRPAAVEKRRAKGKRTARENVADLCDPRSFVEYGALAVAAQRSRHPEELLREISPADGLVAGVGAVNGALLDAEKARCAVMV
;
A
#
# COMPACT_ATOMS: atom_id res chain seq x y z
N MET A 1 12.42 -0.84 7.76
CA MET A 1 13.51 -1.44 8.56
C MET A 1 12.92 -1.76 9.91
N GLU A 2 13.02 -3.02 10.32
CA GLU A 2 12.32 -3.55 11.49
C GLU A 2 13.34 -4.20 12.44
N ILE A 3 13.16 -3.98 13.74
CA ILE A 3 14.15 -4.34 14.75
C ILE A 3 13.49 -5.17 15.84
N ALA A 4 14.04 -6.36 16.12
CA ALA A 4 13.62 -7.19 17.23
C ALA A 4 14.84 -7.66 18.05
N PRO A 5 14.77 -7.62 19.40
CA PRO A 5 13.79 -6.88 20.19
C PRO A 5 13.92 -5.35 20.01
N SER A 6 12.84 -4.59 20.22
CA SER A 6 12.93 -3.11 20.20
C SER A 6 13.98 -2.62 21.22
N PRO A 7 14.97 -1.81 20.78
CA PRO A 7 16.02 -1.24 21.64
C PRO A 7 15.54 -0.03 22.47
N SER A 8 14.44 0.63 22.10
CA SER A 8 13.96 1.85 22.75
C SER A 8 13.14 1.60 24.03
N ILE A 9 12.78 0.35 24.33
CA ILE A 9 11.92 0.02 25.49
C ILE A 9 12.66 -0.83 26.53
N THR A 10 12.41 -0.50 27.80
CA THR A 10 12.94 -1.28 28.92
C THR A 10 12.27 -2.66 29.02
N PRO A 11 12.89 -3.64 29.71
CA PRO A 11 12.25 -4.93 29.97
C PRO A 11 10.91 -4.83 30.70
N ALA A 12 10.74 -3.83 31.58
CA ALA A 12 9.50 -3.60 32.32
C ALA A 12 8.38 -3.12 31.39
N GLN A 13 8.65 -2.09 30.57
CA GLN A 13 7.69 -1.61 29.56
C GLN A 13 7.33 -2.70 28.55
N ARG A 14 8.32 -3.50 28.12
CA ARG A 14 8.07 -4.66 27.25
C ARG A 14 7.09 -5.64 27.89
N ALA A 15 7.27 -5.97 29.17
CA ALA A 15 6.38 -6.89 29.87
C ALA A 15 4.96 -6.32 30.00
N GLU A 16 4.83 -5.02 30.24
CA GLU A 16 3.54 -4.31 30.28
C GLU A 16 2.82 -4.35 28.94
N ILE A 17 3.50 -3.95 27.85
CA ILE A 17 2.95 -3.97 26.48
C ILE A 17 2.52 -5.40 26.09
N LEU A 18 3.34 -6.40 26.40
CA LEU A 18 2.98 -7.80 26.18
C LEU A 18 1.76 -8.22 27.01
N GLY A 19 1.64 -7.72 28.24
CA GLY A 19 0.47 -7.91 29.10
C GLY A 19 -0.81 -7.35 28.46
N HIS A 20 -0.75 -6.12 27.95
CA HIS A 20 -1.86 -5.47 27.24
C HIS A 20 -2.24 -6.25 25.97
N ALA A 21 -1.26 -6.63 25.15
CA ALA A 21 -1.49 -7.42 23.93
C ALA A 21 -2.18 -8.76 24.25
N LEU A 22 -1.71 -9.48 25.27
CA LEU A 22 -2.30 -10.75 25.69
C LEU A 22 -3.70 -10.58 26.27
N ALA A 23 -3.98 -9.50 26.99
CA ALA A 23 -5.31 -9.19 27.51
C ALA A 23 -6.30 -8.92 26.35
N LEU A 24 -5.89 -8.11 25.36
CA LEU A 24 -6.67 -7.84 24.16
C LEU A 24 -6.95 -9.12 23.37
N ALA A 25 -5.92 -9.95 23.14
CA ALA A 25 -6.06 -11.23 22.44
C ALA A 25 -7.05 -12.18 23.15
N ARG A 26 -6.99 -12.28 24.48
CA ARG A 26 -7.92 -13.09 25.28
C ARG A 26 -9.35 -12.56 25.20
N ALA A 27 -9.53 -11.25 25.35
CA ALA A 27 -10.85 -10.61 25.27
C ALA A 27 -11.51 -10.84 23.89
N ALA A 28 -10.73 -10.74 22.82
CA ALA A 28 -11.18 -11.00 21.46
C ALA A 28 -11.33 -12.50 21.13
N ARG A 29 -10.94 -13.42 22.03
CA ARG A 29 -10.83 -14.86 21.77
C ARG A 29 -9.99 -15.16 20.52
N TYR A 30 -8.94 -14.37 20.33
CA TYR A 30 -8.07 -14.41 19.16
C TYR A 30 -7.33 -15.76 19.06
N ARG A 31 -7.20 -16.29 17.83
CA ARG A 31 -6.52 -17.56 17.55
C ARG A 31 -5.60 -17.42 16.33
N GLY A 32 -4.41 -17.99 16.45
CA GLY A 32 -3.37 -17.93 15.42
C GLY A 32 -2.37 -16.79 15.65
N PRO A 33 -1.36 -16.65 14.78
CA PRO A 33 -0.42 -15.54 14.85
C PRO A 33 -1.07 -14.24 14.35
N GLY A 34 -0.81 -13.16 15.08
CA GLY A 34 -1.23 -11.81 14.74
C GLY A 34 -0.33 -10.79 15.45
N ALA A 35 -0.40 -9.54 15.01
CA ALA A 35 0.34 -8.43 15.62
C ALA A 35 -0.62 -7.49 16.35
N PHE A 36 -0.20 -6.99 17.50
CA PHE A 36 -0.88 -5.94 18.26
C PHE A 36 0.08 -4.76 18.31
N GLU A 37 -0.33 -3.64 17.73
CA GLU A 37 0.53 -2.50 17.48
C GLU A 37 0.29 -1.42 18.52
N PHE A 38 1.39 -0.88 19.04
CA PHE A 38 1.40 0.13 20.08
C PHE A 38 2.31 1.28 19.65
N LEU A 39 1.87 2.51 19.92
CA LEU A 39 2.72 3.69 19.89
C LEU A 39 3.30 3.88 21.29
N VAL A 40 4.61 4.07 21.40
CA VAL A 40 5.27 4.34 22.67
C VAL A 40 5.78 5.78 22.65
N ASP A 41 5.39 6.57 23.64
CA ASP A 41 5.94 7.89 23.87
C ASP A 41 7.27 7.75 24.62
N GLU A 42 8.35 8.29 24.05
CA GLU A 42 9.68 8.19 24.67
C GLU A 42 9.86 9.12 25.88
N THR A 43 9.03 10.15 26.02
CA THR A 43 9.17 11.15 27.09
C THR A 43 8.70 10.63 28.44
N ASP A 44 7.59 9.88 28.45
CA ASP A 44 6.99 9.35 29.68
C ASP A 44 6.87 7.82 29.67
N GLY A 45 7.19 7.17 28.54
CA GLY A 45 7.15 5.72 28.39
C GLY A 45 5.75 5.15 28.17
N THR A 46 4.73 6.00 27.99
CA THR A 46 3.33 5.60 27.81
C THR A 46 3.16 4.81 26.51
N ALA A 47 2.53 3.64 26.60
CA ALA A 47 2.18 2.82 25.43
C ALA A 47 0.69 2.89 25.12
N VAL A 48 0.34 3.38 23.92
CA VAL A 48 -1.02 3.50 23.42
C VAL A 48 -1.28 2.45 22.35
N PHE A 49 -2.37 1.68 22.49
CA PHE A 49 -2.79 0.72 21.47
C PHE A 49 -3.29 1.45 20.22
N ILE A 50 -2.81 1.04 19.04
CA ILE A 50 -3.24 1.60 17.75
C ILE A 50 -4.24 0.64 17.10
N GLU A 51 -3.79 -0.56 16.78
CA GLU A 51 -4.58 -1.55 16.07
C GLU A 51 -4.08 -2.99 16.30
N ALA A 52 -4.90 -3.96 15.89
CA ALA A 52 -4.52 -5.36 15.85
C ALA A 52 -4.66 -5.89 14.43
N ASN A 53 -3.59 -6.49 13.92
CA ASN A 53 -3.52 -7.06 12.59
C ASN A 53 -3.69 -8.58 12.68
N PRO A 54 -4.87 -9.14 12.32
CA PRO A 54 -5.18 -10.55 12.52
C PRO A 54 -4.57 -11.46 11.43
N ARG A 55 -3.33 -11.17 11.03
CA ARG A 55 -2.59 -11.83 9.95
C ARG A 55 -1.11 -11.91 10.30
N LEU A 56 -0.40 -12.82 9.63
CA LEU A 56 1.06 -12.84 9.71
C LEU A 56 1.61 -11.56 9.07
N GLN A 57 2.42 -10.81 9.82
CA GLN A 57 3.03 -9.58 9.35
C GLN A 57 4.26 -9.88 8.47
N VAL A 58 4.63 -8.95 7.58
CA VAL A 58 5.78 -9.13 6.65
C VAL A 58 7.09 -9.30 7.43
N GLU A 59 7.20 -8.56 8.52
CA GLU A 59 8.33 -8.46 9.45
C GLU A 59 8.37 -9.56 10.52
N HIS A 60 7.48 -10.56 10.47
CA HIS A 60 7.51 -11.70 11.41
C HIS A 60 8.90 -12.37 11.49
N THR A 61 9.68 -12.30 10.41
CA THR A 61 11.02 -12.88 10.30
C THR A 61 12.01 -12.37 11.34
N VAL A 62 11.89 -11.12 11.81
CA VAL A 62 12.75 -10.62 12.90
C VAL A 62 12.37 -11.24 14.26
N THR A 63 11.09 -11.55 14.46
CA THR A 63 10.60 -12.31 15.63
C THR A 63 11.09 -13.74 15.59
N GLU A 64 11.02 -14.41 14.45
CA GLU A 64 11.56 -15.78 14.29
C GLU A 64 13.06 -15.82 14.58
N ALA A 65 13.82 -14.83 14.10
CA ALA A 65 15.26 -14.75 14.31
C ALA A 65 15.64 -14.69 15.80
N VAL A 66 14.88 -13.96 16.62
CA VAL A 66 15.19 -13.82 18.06
C VAL A 66 14.56 -14.89 18.94
N THR A 67 13.42 -15.47 18.54
CA THR A 67 12.71 -16.48 19.34
C THR A 67 13.05 -17.91 18.94
N GLY A 68 13.53 -18.14 17.71
CA GLY A 68 13.69 -19.47 17.13
C GLY A 68 12.37 -20.17 16.78
N ILE A 69 11.23 -19.46 16.88
CA ILE A 69 9.91 -20.00 16.56
C ILE A 69 9.59 -19.72 15.10
N ASP A 70 9.23 -20.78 14.36
CA ASP A 70 8.69 -20.67 13.00
C ASP A 70 7.19 -20.34 13.08
N LEU A 71 6.84 -19.09 12.78
CA LEU A 71 5.48 -18.56 12.93
C LEU A 71 4.55 -19.02 11.81
N VAL A 72 5.11 -19.45 10.66
CA VAL A 72 4.34 -20.09 9.59
C VAL A 72 3.91 -21.48 10.03
N LYS A 73 4.82 -22.30 10.57
CA LYS A 73 4.48 -23.62 11.15
C LYS A 73 3.55 -23.50 12.35
N ALA A 74 3.67 -22.46 13.16
CA ALA A 74 2.72 -22.20 14.24
C ALA A 74 1.28 -21.95 13.74
N ARG A 75 1.11 -21.59 12.46
CA ARG A 75 -0.19 -21.35 11.81
C ARG A 75 -0.78 -22.59 11.11
N VAL A 76 0.06 -23.54 10.70
CA VAL A 76 -0.34 -24.72 9.91
C VAL A 76 0.41 -25.97 10.39
N ASN A 77 -0.32 -27.06 10.69
CA ASN A 77 0.22 -28.38 11.03
C ASN A 77 1.00 -29.03 9.86
N PHE A 78 2.14 -28.46 9.46
CA PHE A 78 3.09 -29.12 8.56
C PHE A 78 4.30 -29.62 9.35
N GLU A 79 4.71 -30.86 9.06
CA GLU A 79 5.78 -31.55 9.78
C GLU A 79 7.19 -31.07 9.41
N VAL A 80 7.45 -30.48 8.23
CA VAL A 80 8.76 -29.89 7.88
C VAL A 80 8.61 -28.80 6.80
N MET A 81 9.27 -27.66 7.01
CA MET A 81 9.64 -26.68 5.97
C MET A 81 11.05 -26.22 6.32
N GLN A 82 12.00 -26.35 5.39
CA GLN A 82 13.37 -25.85 5.56
C GLN A 82 13.40 -24.40 5.07
N PRO A 83 14.04 -23.46 5.79
CA PRO A 83 14.18 -22.09 5.31
C PRO A 83 15.10 -22.06 4.09
N ASP A 84 14.64 -21.41 3.04
CA ASP A 84 15.41 -21.19 1.82
C ASP A 84 16.61 -20.27 2.15
N GLY A 85 17.83 -20.79 1.99
CA GLY A 85 19.06 -20.01 1.87
C GLY A 85 19.55 -19.22 3.10
N THR A 86 20.45 -19.81 3.88
CA THR A 86 21.38 -19.00 4.70
C THR A 86 22.53 -18.52 3.79
N SER A 87 22.63 -17.20 3.60
CA SER A 87 23.71 -16.58 2.78
C SER A 87 25.02 -16.42 3.56
N GLY A 88 25.07 -16.95 4.80
CA GLY A 88 26.19 -16.90 5.73
C GLY A 88 25.69 -17.05 7.18
N PRO A 89 26.57 -17.26 8.17
CA PRO A 89 26.16 -17.33 9.57
C PRO A 89 25.35 -16.08 9.94
N GLY A 90 24.17 -16.26 10.54
CA GLY A 90 23.28 -15.18 11.03
C GLY A 90 22.78 -14.18 9.98
N VAL A 91 22.80 -14.54 8.69
CA VAL A 91 22.15 -13.79 7.60
C VAL A 91 21.17 -14.72 6.89
N ARG A 92 19.91 -14.31 6.85
CA ARG A 92 18.80 -14.97 6.14
C ARG A 92 18.27 -14.02 5.08
N VAL A 93 17.94 -14.54 3.91
CA VAL A 93 17.36 -13.74 2.83
C VAL A 93 16.07 -14.42 2.38
N ASP A 94 14.94 -13.72 2.56
CA ASP A 94 13.63 -14.20 2.10
C ASP A 94 13.22 -13.33 0.90
N GLY A 95 13.14 -13.90 -0.30
CA GLY A 95 12.74 -13.16 -1.48
C GLY A 95 12.25 -14.08 -2.60
N ALA A 96 11.54 -13.51 -3.56
CA ALA A 96 11.06 -14.23 -4.74
C ALA A 96 11.90 -13.95 -5.99
N GLY A 97 12.88 -13.04 -5.89
CA GLY A 97 13.77 -12.69 -7.00
C GLY A 97 14.77 -13.80 -7.33
N TYR A 98 14.96 -14.06 -8.62
CA TYR A 98 15.98 -14.97 -9.16
C TYR A 98 16.60 -14.36 -10.44
N GLY A 99 17.69 -14.92 -10.94
CA GLY A 99 18.34 -14.42 -12.16
C GLY A 99 17.37 -14.41 -13.35
N GLY A 100 17.20 -13.26 -14.00
CA GLY A 100 16.24 -13.07 -15.09
C GLY A 100 14.80 -12.75 -14.64
N TYR A 101 14.55 -12.59 -13.34
CA TYR A 101 13.26 -12.15 -12.83
C TYR A 101 12.94 -10.71 -13.26
N ALA A 102 11.78 -10.52 -13.89
CA ALA A 102 11.25 -9.21 -14.27
C ALA A 102 10.11 -8.81 -13.31
N PRO A 103 10.34 -7.89 -12.34
CA PRO A 103 9.32 -7.50 -11.37
C PRO A 103 8.13 -6.85 -12.06
N SER A 104 6.90 -7.32 -11.84
CA SER A 104 5.71 -6.75 -12.46
C SER A 104 5.18 -5.55 -11.67
N PRO A 105 4.76 -4.44 -12.33
CA PRO A 105 4.19 -3.28 -11.66
C PRO A 105 2.80 -3.53 -11.05
N HIS A 106 2.18 -4.67 -11.36
CA HIS A 106 0.87 -5.06 -10.82
C HIS A 106 0.94 -5.62 -9.39
N TYR A 107 2.14 -5.93 -8.90
CA TYR A 107 2.37 -6.49 -7.57
C TYR A 107 3.26 -5.56 -6.74
N ASP A 108 3.40 -5.90 -5.46
CA ASP A 108 4.27 -5.18 -4.54
C ASP A 108 5.73 -5.19 -5.03
N SER A 109 6.43 -4.07 -4.83
CA SER A 109 7.83 -3.88 -5.24
C SER A 109 8.86 -4.63 -4.37
N LEU A 110 8.44 -5.30 -3.29
CA LEU A 110 9.32 -6.05 -2.40
C LEU A 110 9.98 -7.22 -3.13
N VAL A 111 11.28 -7.09 -3.41
CA VAL A 111 12.08 -8.14 -4.07
C VAL A 111 12.60 -9.16 -3.06
N ALA A 112 13.17 -8.68 -1.96
CA ALA A 112 13.79 -9.51 -0.93
C ALA A 112 13.82 -8.79 0.42
N LYS A 113 13.84 -9.59 1.49
CA LYS A 113 14.05 -9.19 2.88
C LYS A 113 15.40 -9.74 3.31
N VAL A 114 16.31 -8.87 3.76
CA VAL A 114 17.61 -9.27 4.31
C VAL A 114 17.52 -9.19 5.83
N ILE A 115 17.53 -10.35 6.48
CA ILE A 115 17.40 -10.49 7.92
C ILE A 115 18.75 -10.83 8.53
N VAL A 116 19.23 -10.01 9.46
CA VAL A 116 20.52 -10.21 10.12
C VAL A 116 20.31 -10.36 11.61
N GLN A 117 20.84 -11.43 12.17
CA GLN A 117 20.86 -11.69 13.61
C GLN A 117 22.29 -11.62 14.13
N GLY A 118 22.50 -10.87 15.20
CA GLY A 118 23.80 -10.75 15.86
C GLY A 118 23.72 -10.76 17.37
N ARG A 119 24.86 -11.01 18.01
CA ARG A 119 25.07 -10.76 19.44
C ARG A 119 25.72 -9.39 19.60
N GLY A 120 25.36 -8.65 20.64
CA GLY A 120 25.91 -7.33 20.95
C GLY A 120 24.84 -6.25 21.02
N ASP A 121 25.28 -5.00 21.02
CA ASP A 121 24.41 -3.83 20.96
C ASP A 121 23.83 -3.62 19.55
N PHE A 122 22.86 -2.69 19.48
CA PHE A 122 22.20 -2.35 18.24
C PHE A 122 23.17 -1.86 17.15
N ALA A 123 24.11 -0.99 17.52
CA ALA A 123 25.10 -0.42 16.59
C ALA A 123 25.90 -1.52 15.87
N ARG A 124 26.37 -2.54 16.60
CA ARG A 124 27.11 -3.67 16.02
C ARG A 124 26.24 -4.51 15.08
N VAL A 125 24.96 -4.68 15.38
CA VAL A 125 24.02 -5.37 14.49
C VAL A 125 23.76 -4.54 13.24
N ALA A 126 23.55 -3.22 13.37
CA ALA A 126 23.37 -2.30 12.25
C ALA A 126 24.57 -2.30 11.30
N GLU A 127 25.81 -2.35 11.82
CA GLU A 127 27.02 -2.51 10.99
C GLU A 127 27.03 -3.82 10.21
N ARG A 128 26.54 -4.91 10.83
CA ARG A 128 26.46 -6.20 10.15
C ARG A 128 25.39 -6.20 9.06
N VAL A 129 24.25 -5.54 9.29
CA VAL A 129 23.23 -5.29 8.26
C VAL A 129 23.85 -4.50 7.12
N TYR A 130 24.59 -3.43 7.40
CA TYR A 130 25.27 -2.63 6.39
C TYR A 130 26.24 -3.47 5.55
N ARG A 131 27.04 -4.34 6.17
CA ARG A 131 27.93 -5.26 5.45
C ARG A 131 27.18 -6.28 4.60
N ALA A 132 26.09 -6.84 5.10
CA ALA A 132 25.25 -7.79 4.35
C ALA A 132 24.62 -7.11 3.13
N LEU A 133 24.09 -5.89 3.28
CA LEU A 133 23.57 -5.09 2.17
C LEU A 133 24.66 -4.70 1.17
N GLY A 134 25.87 -4.38 1.64
CA GLY A 134 27.01 -4.10 0.76
C GLY A 134 27.47 -5.29 -0.09
N GLN A 135 27.12 -6.52 0.31
CA GLN A 135 27.34 -7.75 -0.44
C GLN A 135 26.13 -8.16 -1.29
N PHE A 136 24.97 -7.52 -1.10
CA PHE A 136 23.75 -7.83 -1.83
C PHE A 136 23.82 -7.23 -3.23
N ARG A 137 23.91 -8.10 -4.25
CA ARG A 137 24.00 -7.69 -5.65
C ARG A 137 22.63 -7.77 -6.30
N LEU A 138 22.09 -6.61 -6.68
CA LEU A 138 20.87 -6.47 -7.46
C LEU A 138 21.19 -5.57 -8.65
N GLU A 139 21.02 -6.11 -9.85
CA GLU A 139 21.31 -5.45 -11.13
C GLU A 139 20.11 -5.59 -12.06
N GLY A 140 19.93 -4.65 -12.99
CA GLY A 140 18.83 -4.67 -13.96
C GLY A 140 17.49 -4.11 -13.46
N ALA A 141 17.40 -3.65 -12.21
CA ALA A 141 16.23 -2.93 -11.70
C ALA A 141 16.65 -1.85 -10.68
N PRO A 142 15.98 -0.67 -10.68
CA PRO A 142 16.11 0.30 -9.60
C PRO A 142 15.77 -0.34 -8.25
N SER A 143 16.45 0.10 -7.17
CA SER A 143 16.17 -0.40 -5.82
C SER A 143 16.45 0.64 -4.75
N ASN A 144 15.83 0.47 -3.58
CA ASN A 144 16.09 1.29 -2.40
C ASN A 144 17.35 0.86 -1.63
N LEU A 145 18.21 -0.01 -2.19
CA LEU A 145 19.43 -0.47 -1.53
C LEU A 145 20.37 0.70 -1.13
N PRO A 146 20.65 1.71 -2.00
CA PRO A 146 21.45 2.86 -1.60
C PRO A 146 20.82 3.65 -0.44
N PHE A 147 19.50 3.83 -0.48
CA PHE A 147 18.73 4.51 0.57
C PHE A 147 18.87 3.79 1.92
N LEU A 148 18.72 2.46 1.96
CA LEU A 148 18.88 1.66 3.18
C LEU A 148 20.32 1.71 3.70
N MET A 149 21.31 1.73 2.81
CA MET A 149 22.72 1.88 3.18
C MET A 149 23.02 3.26 3.77
N ASN A 150 22.45 4.33 3.20
CA ASN A 150 22.55 5.69 3.73
C ASN A 150 21.93 5.78 5.12
N LEU A 151 20.74 5.20 5.31
CA LEU A 151 20.07 5.15 6.61
C LEU A 151 20.95 4.50 7.69
N LEU A 152 21.56 3.36 7.40
CA LEU A 152 22.44 2.64 8.34
C LEU A 152 23.78 3.34 8.64
N ARG A 153 24.11 4.40 7.89
CA ARG A 153 25.30 5.23 8.14
C ARG A 153 25.02 6.42 9.06
N MET A 154 23.76 6.81 9.21
CA MET A 154 23.38 7.92 10.09
C MET A 154 23.72 7.59 11.54
N GLU A 155 24.27 8.58 12.25
CA GLU A 155 24.70 8.43 13.64
C GLU A 155 23.49 8.21 14.55
N GLU A 156 22.41 8.93 14.30
CA GLU A 156 21.13 8.87 15.00
C GLU A 156 20.53 7.47 14.91
N VAL A 157 20.56 6.86 13.72
CA VAL A 157 20.11 5.47 13.53
C VAL A 157 20.97 4.54 14.38
N ARG A 158 22.31 4.62 14.30
CA ARG A 158 23.22 3.76 15.06
C ARG A 158 23.12 3.94 16.58
N ALA A 159 22.78 5.14 17.02
CA ALA A 159 22.53 5.50 18.41
C ALA A 159 21.11 5.14 18.88
N ASN A 160 20.25 4.64 17.98
CA ASN A 160 18.84 4.41 18.25
C ASN A 160 18.09 5.68 18.73
N ALA A 161 18.44 6.83 18.16
CA ALA A 161 17.79 8.12 18.38
C ALA A 161 16.88 8.42 17.18
N VAL A 162 15.84 7.61 16.99
CA VAL A 162 14.93 7.68 15.83
C VAL A 162 13.48 7.59 16.27
N ASP A 163 12.64 8.39 15.63
CA ASP A 163 11.18 8.36 15.79
C ASP A 163 10.48 8.01 14.46
N ILE A 164 9.15 7.99 14.47
CA ILE A 164 8.34 7.65 13.30
C ILE A 164 8.44 8.67 12.15
N GLY A 165 8.88 9.90 12.42
CA GLY A 165 9.07 10.97 11.43
C GLY A 165 10.51 11.08 10.92
N PHE A 166 11.44 10.30 11.49
CA PHE A 166 12.87 10.42 11.19
C PHE A 166 13.21 10.29 9.70
N VAL A 167 12.57 9.33 9.02
CA VAL A 167 12.82 9.09 7.58
C VAL A 167 12.35 10.27 6.74
N ASP A 168 11.17 10.81 7.02
CA ASP A 168 10.62 11.96 6.30
C ASP A 168 11.47 13.22 6.50
N ALA A 169 11.91 13.45 7.75
CA ALA A 169 12.78 14.57 8.10
C ALA A 169 14.14 14.54 7.38
N HIS A 170 14.62 13.35 7.02
CA HIS A 170 15.93 13.14 6.37
C HIS A 170 15.84 12.66 4.93
N ALA A 171 14.66 12.73 4.30
CA ALA A 171 14.40 12.15 2.97
C ALA A 171 15.41 12.59 1.91
N ALA A 172 15.79 13.88 1.88
CA ALA A 172 16.76 14.42 0.93
C ALA A 172 18.17 13.83 1.11
N ALA A 173 18.61 13.68 2.35
CA ALA A 173 19.92 13.09 2.66
C ALA A 173 19.94 11.58 2.36
N LEU A 174 18.83 10.89 2.64
CA LEU A 174 18.69 9.45 2.37
C LEU A 174 18.62 9.14 0.87
N ALA A 175 18.01 10.03 0.08
CA ALA A 175 17.91 9.90 -1.38
C ALA A 175 19.19 10.33 -2.12
N ALA A 176 20.16 10.94 -1.44
CA ALA A 176 21.40 11.38 -2.08
C ALA A 176 22.19 10.18 -2.65
N PRO A 177 22.78 10.30 -3.85
CA PRO A 177 23.60 9.25 -4.43
C PRO A 177 24.78 8.94 -3.50
N GLY A 178 24.86 7.70 -3.02
CA GLY A 178 25.80 7.34 -1.96
C GLY A 178 27.26 7.38 -2.38
N GLU A 179 28.12 8.03 -1.58
CA GLU A 179 29.57 7.91 -1.68
C GLU A 179 30.04 6.61 -1.02
N GLY A 180 30.47 5.63 -1.83
CA GLY A 180 31.26 4.49 -1.37
C GLY A 180 30.47 3.23 -1.02
N ARG A 181 30.32 2.33 -2.00
CA ARG A 181 30.21 0.89 -1.72
C ARG A 181 31.58 0.40 -1.23
N PRO A 182 31.73 -0.16 -0.03
CA PRO A 182 32.87 -1.01 0.26
C PRO A 182 32.70 -2.27 -0.59
N VAL A 183 33.36 -2.31 -1.75
CA VAL A 183 33.47 -3.52 -2.56
C VAL A 183 34.37 -4.48 -1.79
N LEU A 184 33.77 -5.32 -0.94
CA LEU A 184 34.51 -6.30 -0.13
C LEU A 184 35.04 -7.50 -0.94
N PHE A 185 34.83 -7.50 -2.26
CA PHE A 185 35.51 -8.38 -3.21
C PHE A 185 36.20 -7.53 -4.30
N ALA A 186 37.28 -6.86 -3.92
CA ALA A 186 38.25 -6.37 -4.89
C ALA A 186 39.04 -7.58 -5.43
N GLY A 187 38.60 -8.11 -6.58
CA GLY A 187 39.53 -8.65 -7.55
C GLY A 187 40.18 -7.47 -8.26
N ALA A 188 41.45 -7.21 -7.93
CA ALA A 188 42.30 -6.23 -8.60
C ALA A 188 42.34 -6.46 -10.11
N GLY A 189 42.65 -5.40 -10.86
CA GLY A 189 42.69 -5.39 -12.32
C GLY A 189 43.30 -6.63 -12.95
N ALA A 190 42.46 -7.41 -13.61
CA ALA A 190 42.83 -8.19 -14.77
C ALA A 190 42.11 -7.52 -15.94
N ALA A 191 42.84 -7.26 -17.03
CA ALA A 191 42.22 -6.93 -18.30
C ALA A 191 41.06 -7.90 -18.54
N ALA A 192 39.93 -7.38 -19.00
CA ALA A 192 38.80 -8.18 -19.42
C ALA A 192 39.28 -9.16 -20.50
N GLU A 193 39.63 -10.38 -20.11
CA GLU A 193 39.61 -11.51 -21.01
C GLU A 193 38.20 -12.08 -20.96
N ASP A 194 37.62 -12.19 -22.15
CA ASP A 194 36.27 -12.63 -22.42
C ASP A 194 35.98 -13.97 -21.72
N GLY A 195 35.28 -13.88 -20.58
CA GLY A 195 34.53 -15.02 -20.04
C GLY A 195 33.44 -15.39 -21.06
N PRO A 196 33.03 -16.68 -21.12
CA PRO A 196 32.06 -17.11 -22.12
C PRO A 196 30.79 -16.26 -22.02
N ALA A 197 30.50 -15.53 -23.10
CA ALA A 197 29.32 -14.71 -23.21
C ALA A 197 28.09 -15.59 -22.95
N LEU A 198 27.32 -15.24 -21.92
CA LEU A 198 25.94 -15.69 -21.85
C LEU A 198 25.20 -14.87 -22.90
N ASP A 199 24.67 -15.53 -23.93
CA ASP A 199 23.86 -14.95 -25.01
C ASP A 199 22.51 -14.43 -24.47
N GLY A 200 22.56 -13.41 -23.62
CA GLY A 200 21.43 -12.65 -23.13
C GLY A 200 21.52 -11.21 -23.64
N PRO A 201 20.40 -10.58 -24.05
CA PRO A 201 20.43 -9.19 -24.51
C PRO A 201 20.97 -8.29 -23.40
N ALA A 202 21.98 -7.49 -23.73
CA ALA A 202 22.49 -6.45 -22.84
C ALA A 202 21.35 -5.45 -22.55
N LEU A 203 20.91 -5.40 -21.29
CA LEU A 203 19.97 -4.38 -20.82
C LEU A 203 20.74 -3.06 -20.62
N GLY A 204 20.98 -2.36 -21.72
CA GLY A 204 21.31 -0.94 -21.69
C GLY A 204 20.12 -0.15 -21.13
N GLY A 205 20.38 0.93 -20.39
CA GLY A 205 19.33 1.88 -19.99
C GLY A 205 18.50 2.33 -21.21
N PRO A 206 17.25 2.80 -21.02
CA PRO A 206 16.35 3.05 -22.14
C PRO A 206 17.03 3.99 -23.14
N ALA A 207 17.21 3.50 -24.37
CA ALA A 207 17.74 4.31 -25.45
C ALA A 207 16.79 5.50 -25.64
N LEU A 208 17.30 6.72 -25.42
CA LEU A 208 16.56 7.96 -25.65
C LEU A 208 16.56 8.35 -27.15
N ASP A 209 17.05 7.47 -28.02
CA ASP A 209 17.12 7.68 -29.45
C ASP A 209 15.72 7.61 -30.07
N GLY A 210 15.19 8.78 -30.42
CA GLY A 210 13.93 8.95 -31.14
C GLY A 210 14.14 9.32 -32.60
N PRO A 211 13.04 9.51 -33.35
CA PRO A 211 13.10 10.08 -34.70
C PRO A 211 13.89 11.40 -34.72
N ALA A 212 14.69 11.63 -35.75
CA ALA A 212 15.51 12.83 -35.88
C ALA A 212 14.65 14.11 -35.78
N GLY A 213 15.12 15.10 -35.01
CA GLY A 213 14.39 16.36 -34.79
C GLY A 213 13.35 16.32 -33.67
N THR A 214 13.19 15.19 -32.98
CA THR A 214 12.29 15.06 -31.83
C THR A 214 13.03 15.21 -30.50
N ARG A 215 12.28 15.58 -29.45
CA ARG A 215 12.73 15.61 -28.06
C ARG A 215 11.84 14.69 -27.23
N PRO A 216 12.40 13.83 -26.35
CA PRO A 216 11.61 12.92 -25.54
C PRO A 216 10.90 13.65 -24.39
N VAL A 217 9.68 13.23 -24.10
CA VAL A 217 8.99 13.42 -22.82
C VAL A 217 9.11 12.10 -22.08
N VAL A 218 9.74 12.12 -20.91
CA VAL A 218 10.10 10.91 -20.17
C VAL A 218 9.12 10.61 -19.04
N SER A 219 9.06 9.34 -18.65
CA SER A 219 8.24 8.89 -17.54
C SER A 219 8.84 9.33 -16.20
N PRO A 220 8.08 10.00 -15.30
CA PRO A 220 8.57 10.37 -13.97
C PRO A 220 8.61 9.18 -13.00
N LEU A 221 7.99 8.05 -13.36
CA LEU A 221 7.87 6.86 -12.52
C LEU A 221 7.75 5.60 -13.38
N THR A 222 7.93 4.42 -12.78
CA THR A 222 7.68 3.15 -13.45
C THR A 222 6.19 2.82 -13.42
N GLY A 223 5.60 2.46 -14.57
CA GLY A 223 4.17 2.18 -14.68
C GLY A 223 3.77 1.52 -16.01
N VAL A 224 2.45 1.47 -16.24
CA VAL A 224 1.85 1.01 -17.50
C VAL A 224 1.14 2.18 -18.17
N VAL A 225 1.27 2.35 -19.47
CA VAL A 225 0.53 3.40 -20.21
C VAL A 225 -0.95 3.04 -20.24
N ALA A 226 -1.76 3.68 -19.40
CA ALA A 226 -3.20 3.44 -19.31
C ALA A 226 -3.97 4.15 -20.42
N GLU A 227 -3.60 5.39 -20.72
CA GLU A 227 -4.24 6.19 -21.77
C GLU A 227 -3.23 7.04 -22.53
N ARG A 228 -3.55 7.34 -23.78
CA ARG A 228 -2.76 8.22 -24.64
C ARG A 228 -3.70 9.21 -25.36
N PRO A 229 -3.77 10.48 -24.91
CA PRO A 229 -4.70 11.47 -25.46
C PRO A 229 -4.41 11.92 -26.90
N ALA A 230 -3.17 11.77 -27.38
CA ALA A 230 -2.77 12.15 -28.74
C ALA A 230 -2.22 10.96 -29.53
N ALA A 231 -2.58 10.85 -30.79
CA ALA A 231 -2.02 9.87 -31.71
C ALA A 231 -0.73 10.39 -32.38
N PRO A 232 0.20 9.50 -32.79
CA PRO A 232 1.31 9.91 -33.64
C PRO A 232 0.83 10.65 -34.89
N GLY A 233 1.38 11.83 -35.13
CA GLY A 233 0.99 12.78 -36.17
C GLY A 233 0.20 13.99 -35.64
N GLU A 234 -0.35 13.92 -34.43
CA GLU A 234 -1.17 14.99 -33.85
C GLU A 234 -0.34 16.03 -33.09
N ALA A 235 -0.87 17.25 -33.05
CA ALA A 235 -0.26 18.38 -32.39
C ALA A 235 -0.56 18.35 -30.88
N VAL A 236 0.47 18.42 -30.05
CA VAL A 236 0.41 18.44 -28.59
C VAL A 236 0.93 19.79 -28.10
N ARG A 237 0.14 20.50 -27.29
CA ARG A 237 0.54 21.80 -26.73
C ARG A 237 1.33 21.62 -25.43
N GLU A 238 2.17 22.59 -25.11
CA GLU A 238 2.77 22.71 -23.78
C GLU A 238 1.68 22.65 -22.69
N GLY A 239 1.90 21.85 -21.66
CA GLY A 239 0.98 21.59 -20.56
C GLY A 239 -0.13 20.57 -20.88
N ALA A 240 -0.35 20.19 -22.14
CA ALA A 240 -1.34 19.18 -22.50
C ALA A 240 -0.89 17.76 -22.09
N PRO A 241 -1.80 16.86 -21.71
CA PRO A 241 -1.44 15.49 -21.33
C PRO A 241 -0.92 14.69 -22.52
N VAL A 242 0.26 14.06 -22.36
CA VAL A 242 0.89 13.19 -23.37
C VAL A 242 0.57 11.72 -23.13
N ALA A 243 0.46 11.30 -21.87
CA ALA A 243 0.16 9.95 -21.46
C ALA A 243 -0.40 9.93 -20.03
N VAL A 244 -1.25 8.96 -19.73
CA VAL A 244 -1.67 8.62 -18.36
C VAL A 244 -1.02 7.30 -18.00
N LEU A 245 -0.27 7.28 -16.91
CA LEU A 245 0.38 6.08 -16.39
C LEU A 245 -0.44 5.49 -15.26
N GLU A 246 -0.61 4.17 -15.24
CA GLU A 246 -1.09 3.43 -14.08
C GLU A 246 0.10 2.83 -13.34
N ALA A 247 0.26 3.22 -12.08
CA ALA A 247 1.26 2.67 -11.18
C ALA A 247 0.68 2.59 -9.77
N MET A 248 0.91 1.48 -9.08
CA MET A 248 0.47 1.30 -7.69
C MET A 248 -1.03 1.58 -7.47
N LYS A 249 -1.89 1.18 -8.43
CA LYS A 249 -3.35 1.42 -8.46
C LYS A 249 -3.77 2.90 -8.57
N MET A 250 -2.84 3.78 -8.88
CA MET A 250 -3.08 5.21 -9.09
C MET A 250 -2.77 5.58 -10.53
N GLN A 251 -3.52 6.54 -11.06
CA GLN A 251 -3.27 7.14 -12.38
C GLN A 251 -2.46 8.42 -12.21
N HIS A 252 -1.43 8.58 -13.03
CA HIS A 252 -0.55 9.75 -13.06
C HIS A 252 -0.52 10.34 -14.47
N VAL A 253 -0.96 11.59 -14.60
CA VAL A 253 -1.00 12.29 -15.89
C VAL A 253 0.34 12.95 -16.15
N VAL A 254 1.01 12.58 -17.23
CA VAL A 254 2.25 13.23 -17.69
C VAL A 254 1.90 14.26 -18.76
N THR A 255 2.40 15.49 -18.62
CA THR A 255 2.12 16.60 -19.53
C THR A 255 3.32 16.97 -20.41
N ALA A 256 3.05 17.58 -21.56
CA ALA A 256 4.07 18.02 -22.50
C ALA A 256 4.83 19.25 -21.96
N PRO A 257 6.18 19.23 -21.91
CA PRO A 257 6.96 20.37 -21.46
C PRO A 257 7.15 21.46 -22.52
N PHE A 258 6.72 21.22 -23.77
CA PHE A 258 6.73 22.19 -24.88
C PHE A 258 5.73 21.76 -25.95
N SER A 259 5.31 22.70 -26.79
CA SER A 259 4.43 22.44 -27.94
C SER A 259 5.16 21.73 -29.08
N GLY A 260 4.54 20.72 -29.69
CA GLY A 260 5.13 19.97 -30.79
C GLY A 260 4.20 18.92 -31.38
N ILE A 261 4.65 18.25 -32.44
CA ILE A 261 3.90 17.16 -33.08
C ILE A 261 4.40 15.82 -32.54
N LEU A 262 3.48 14.97 -32.09
CA LEU A 262 3.82 13.64 -31.60
C LEU A 262 4.31 12.77 -32.77
N ARG A 263 5.53 12.24 -32.70
CA ARG A 263 6.09 11.37 -33.75
C ARG A 263 6.10 9.90 -33.37
N ALA A 264 6.39 9.62 -32.11
CA ALA A 264 6.41 8.26 -31.59
C ALA A 264 6.03 8.26 -30.10
N ALA A 265 5.37 7.20 -29.66
CA ALA A 265 5.02 6.95 -28.27
C ALA A 265 4.84 5.44 -28.07
N PRO A 266 5.03 4.91 -26.84
CA PRO A 266 4.62 3.55 -26.51
C PRO A 266 3.12 3.31 -26.73
N GLY A 267 2.75 2.04 -26.89
CA GLY A 267 1.38 1.57 -26.97
C GLY A 267 0.63 1.71 -25.64
N ILE A 268 -0.70 1.77 -25.72
CA ILE A 268 -1.54 1.62 -24.51
C ILE A 268 -1.39 0.17 -24.02
N GLY A 269 -1.15 0.01 -22.72
CA GLY A 269 -0.83 -1.26 -22.07
C GLY A 269 0.67 -1.56 -22.02
N ASP A 270 1.53 -0.77 -22.69
CA ASP A 270 2.97 -0.98 -22.62
C ASP A 270 3.51 -0.56 -21.26
N ARG A 271 4.44 -1.37 -20.74
CA ARG A 271 5.19 -1.04 -19.54
C ARG A 271 6.28 -0.03 -19.89
N VAL A 272 6.43 0.96 -19.04
CA VAL A 272 7.46 2.01 -19.12
C VAL A 272 8.14 2.14 -17.77
N ASP A 273 9.48 2.11 -17.78
CA ASP A 273 10.27 2.36 -16.58
C ASP A 273 10.48 3.86 -16.36
N GLU A 274 10.85 4.25 -15.15
CA GLU A 274 11.23 5.64 -14.84
C GLU A 274 12.36 6.10 -15.78
N GLY A 275 12.20 7.30 -16.36
CA GLY A 275 13.12 7.88 -17.33
C GLY A 275 12.96 7.36 -18.77
N ALA A 276 12.11 6.34 -19.02
CA ALA A 276 11.84 5.88 -20.37
C ALA A 276 10.98 6.90 -21.17
N PRO A 277 11.17 7.02 -22.49
CA PRO A 277 10.41 7.97 -23.31
C PRO A 277 8.94 7.55 -23.45
N LEU A 278 8.03 8.44 -23.07
CA LEU A 278 6.57 8.30 -23.24
C LEU A 278 6.07 8.94 -24.54
N ALA A 279 6.79 9.93 -25.03
CA ALA A 279 6.49 10.61 -26.28
C ALA A 279 7.77 11.20 -26.87
N PHE A 280 7.85 11.22 -28.20
CA PHE A 280 8.84 11.96 -28.95
C PHE A 280 8.13 13.09 -29.69
N LEU A 281 8.33 14.33 -29.22
CA LEU A 281 7.69 15.51 -29.80
C LEU A 281 8.67 16.24 -30.72
N GLU A 282 8.26 16.50 -31.96
CA GLU A 282 8.95 17.43 -32.85
C GLU A 282 8.48 18.87 -32.52
N PRO A 283 9.34 19.78 -32.06
CA PRO A 283 8.94 21.13 -31.67
C PRO A 283 8.24 21.87 -32.82
N ALA A 284 7.07 22.46 -32.55
CA ALA A 284 6.29 23.23 -33.53
C ALA A 284 5.48 24.32 -32.83
N GLU A 285 5.34 25.48 -33.47
CA GLU A 285 4.43 26.55 -33.02
C GLU A 285 2.99 26.17 -33.39
N ILE A 286 2.14 25.97 -32.39
CA ILE A 286 0.75 25.54 -32.57
C ILE A 286 -0.17 26.69 -32.13
N GLU A 287 -0.69 27.46 -33.09
CA GLU A 287 -1.69 28.51 -32.84
C GLU A 287 -3.10 27.93 -32.61
N GLY A 288 -3.84 28.49 -31.66
CA GLY A 288 -5.22 28.10 -31.31
C GLY A 288 -5.47 28.21 -29.81
N ALA A 289 -6.74 28.42 -29.42
CA ALA A 289 -7.15 28.59 -28.03
C ALA A 289 -6.50 27.54 -27.11
N GLY A 290 -6.02 28.00 -25.95
CA GLY A 290 -5.30 27.19 -24.96
C GLY A 290 -6.06 25.93 -24.53
N PRO A 291 -5.47 25.07 -23.69
CA PRO A 291 -6.19 23.90 -23.18
C PRO A 291 -7.58 24.34 -22.74
N GLU A 292 -8.62 23.63 -23.18
CA GLU A 292 -9.92 23.72 -22.51
C GLU A 292 -9.60 23.67 -21.02
N ALA A 293 -9.88 24.79 -20.34
CA ALA A 293 -9.70 24.89 -18.90
C ALA A 293 -10.24 23.59 -18.33
N ALA A 294 -9.41 22.88 -17.54
CA ALA A 294 -9.72 21.58 -16.95
C ALA A 294 -11.22 21.49 -16.78
N ALA A 295 -11.89 20.71 -17.64
CA ALA A 295 -13.33 20.77 -17.83
C ALA A 295 -13.94 20.89 -16.44
N GLU A 296 -14.62 21.99 -16.17
CA GLU A 296 -15.10 22.34 -14.82
C GLU A 296 -15.76 21.08 -14.26
N ILE A 297 -15.05 20.41 -13.32
CA ILE A 297 -15.47 19.09 -12.88
C ILE A 297 -16.75 19.35 -12.12
N ASP A 298 -17.87 18.97 -12.72
CA ASP A 298 -19.16 19.03 -12.07
C ASP A 298 -19.10 18.11 -10.84
N LEU A 299 -18.87 18.70 -9.67
CA LEU A 299 -18.79 17.98 -8.40
C LEU A 299 -20.14 17.36 -8.02
N ASP A 300 -21.23 17.84 -8.63
CA ASP A 300 -22.57 17.31 -8.48
C ASP A 300 -22.88 16.21 -9.51
N HIS A 301 -21.96 15.94 -10.46
CA HIS A 301 -22.11 14.84 -11.41
C HIS A 301 -22.04 13.50 -10.69
N ILE A 302 -23.19 12.83 -10.58
CA ILE A 302 -23.27 11.49 -10.03
C ILE A 302 -22.81 10.49 -11.08
N ARG A 303 -21.62 9.91 -10.86
CA ARG A 303 -21.07 8.85 -11.71
C ARG A 303 -22.04 7.65 -11.82
N PRO A 304 -22.07 6.92 -12.96
CA PRO A 304 -22.98 5.79 -13.15
C PRO A 304 -22.87 4.69 -12.09
N ASP A 305 -21.66 4.40 -11.60
CA ASP A 305 -21.40 3.43 -10.54
C ASP A 305 -21.96 3.90 -9.18
N LEU A 306 -21.76 5.17 -8.84
CA LEU A 306 -22.32 5.80 -7.66
C LEU A 306 -23.85 5.85 -7.73
N ALA A 307 -24.42 6.20 -8.88
CA ALA A 307 -25.86 6.16 -9.11
C ALA A 307 -26.42 4.76 -8.88
N GLY A 308 -25.73 3.72 -9.36
CA GLY A 308 -26.08 2.32 -9.10
C GLY A 308 -26.03 1.96 -7.62
N SER A 309 -25.01 2.40 -6.89
CA SER A 309 -24.88 2.19 -5.44
C SER A 309 -26.01 2.89 -4.66
N LEU A 310 -26.26 4.17 -4.95
CA LEU A 310 -27.32 4.96 -4.32
C LEU A 310 -28.71 4.35 -4.57
N ALA A 311 -28.98 3.93 -5.81
CA ALA A 311 -30.23 3.24 -6.15
C ALA A 311 -30.39 1.94 -5.35
N ARG A 312 -29.30 1.17 -5.18
CA ARG A 312 -29.32 -0.08 -4.43
C ARG A 312 -29.55 0.13 -2.93
N HIS A 313 -28.93 1.15 -2.34
CA HIS A 313 -29.21 1.54 -0.95
C HIS A 313 -30.66 2.00 -0.78
N ARG A 314 -31.18 2.82 -1.70
CA ARG A 314 -32.55 3.36 -1.64
C ARG A 314 -33.61 2.26 -1.60
N GLN A 315 -33.42 1.15 -2.31
CA GLN A 315 -34.32 -0.02 -2.28
C GLN A 315 -34.50 -0.62 -0.86
N GLY A 316 -33.49 -0.49 0.00
CA GLY A 316 -33.54 -0.97 1.39
C GLY A 316 -34.08 0.05 2.40
N LEU A 317 -34.27 1.31 2.00
CA LEU A 317 -34.82 2.38 2.83
C LEU A 317 -36.35 2.38 2.81
N ASP A 318 -36.97 3.03 3.80
CA ASP A 318 -38.43 3.14 3.89
C ASP A 318 -39.04 3.80 2.64
N GLU A 319 -38.36 4.80 2.06
CA GLU A 319 -38.75 5.45 0.80
C GLU A 319 -38.83 4.47 -0.39
N GLY A 320 -37.93 3.48 -0.43
CA GLY A 320 -37.91 2.46 -1.47
C GLY A 320 -38.90 1.32 -1.23
N ARG A 321 -39.62 1.33 -0.10
CA ARG A 321 -40.47 0.20 0.35
C ARG A 321 -41.87 0.63 0.84
N PRO A 322 -42.62 1.45 0.08
CA PRO A 322 -43.89 2.03 0.55
C PRO A 322 -44.91 0.97 1.01
N ALA A 323 -45.03 -0.16 0.30
CA ALA A 323 -45.96 -1.23 0.67
C ALA A 323 -45.61 -1.90 2.02
N ALA A 324 -44.32 -2.07 2.32
CA ALA A 324 -43.88 -2.64 3.60
C ALA A 324 -44.11 -1.66 4.75
N VAL A 325 -43.86 -0.37 4.51
CA VAL A 325 -44.13 0.73 5.46
C VAL A 325 -45.62 0.81 5.76
N GLU A 326 -46.47 0.80 4.74
CA GLU A 326 -47.93 0.84 4.89
C GLU A 326 -48.44 -0.36 5.72
N LYS A 327 -47.95 -1.58 5.44
CA LYS A 327 -48.28 -2.78 6.21
C LYS A 327 -47.88 -2.68 7.70
N ARG A 328 -46.78 -1.98 8.02
CA ARG A 328 -46.38 -1.69 9.41
C ARG A 328 -47.31 -0.68 10.05
N ARG A 329 -47.60 0.42 9.35
CA ARG A 329 -48.49 1.49 9.82
C ARG A 329 -49.92 1.03 10.04
N ALA A 330 -50.45 0.15 9.17
CA ALA A 330 -51.76 -0.48 9.35
C ALA A 330 -51.88 -1.32 10.64
N LYS A 331 -50.74 -1.76 11.20
CA LYS A 331 -50.67 -2.45 12.49
C LYS A 331 -50.39 -1.50 13.66
N GLY A 332 -50.40 -0.19 13.44
CA GLY A 332 -50.03 0.82 14.43
C GLY A 332 -48.56 0.76 14.86
N LYS A 333 -47.66 0.21 14.01
CA LYS A 333 -46.24 0.04 14.34
C LYS A 333 -45.36 0.92 13.46
N ARG A 334 -44.31 1.48 14.06
CA ARG A 334 -43.19 2.12 13.37
C ARG A 334 -42.36 1.11 12.57
N THR A 335 -41.59 1.57 11.57
CA THR A 335 -40.57 0.77 10.88
C THR A 335 -39.34 0.59 11.77
N ALA A 336 -38.44 -0.33 11.40
CA ALA A 336 -37.17 -0.50 12.11
C ALA A 336 -36.33 0.79 12.02
N ARG A 337 -36.27 1.42 10.84
CA ARG A 337 -35.50 2.63 10.58
C ARG A 337 -36.09 3.86 11.27
N GLU A 338 -37.42 3.98 11.36
CA GLU A 338 -38.09 5.01 12.16
C GLU A 338 -37.72 4.89 13.65
N ASN A 339 -37.62 3.67 14.19
CA ASN A 339 -37.17 3.47 15.58
C ASN A 339 -35.70 3.84 15.78
N VAL A 340 -34.82 3.48 14.84
CA VAL A 340 -33.40 3.85 14.90
C VAL A 340 -33.22 5.36 14.82
N ALA A 341 -33.95 6.03 13.93
CA ALA A 341 -33.89 7.48 13.76
C ALA A 341 -34.44 8.26 14.96
N ASP A 342 -35.42 7.71 15.69
CA ASP A 342 -35.94 8.29 16.94
C ASP A 342 -34.98 8.07 18.12
N LEU A 343 -34.24 6.95 18.11
CA LEU A 343 -33.30 6.61 19.18
C LEU A 343 -31.96 7.35 19.04
N CYS A 344 -31.40 7.37 17.82
CA CYS A 344 -30.07 7.93 17.57
C CYS A 344 -30.12 9.44 17.39
N ASP A 345 -29.06 10.13 17.83
CA ASP A 345 -28.86 11.55 17.55
C ASP A 345 -28.83 11.80 16.03
N PRO A 346 -29.30 12.97 15.55
CA PRO A 346 -29.41 13.26 14.13
C PRO A 346 -28.10 13.04 13.34
N ARG A 347 -28.19 12.24 12.28
CA ARG A 347 -27.07 11.86 11.39
C ARG A 347 -25.91 11.12 12.08
N SER A 348 -26.11 10.56 13.27
CA SER A 348 -25.07 9.80 13.98
C SER A 348 -25.02 8.31 13.59
N PHE A 349 -26.12 7.76 13.07
CA PHE A 349 -26.23 6.33 12.79
C PHE A 349 -25.49 5.93 11.51
N VAL A 350 -24.53 5.03 11.64
CA VAL A 350 -23.78 4.38 10.57
C VAL A 350 -24.20 2.92 10.51
N GLU A 351 -24.96 2.56 9.48
CA GLU A 351 -25.50 1.22 9.29
C GLU A 351 -24.45 0.26 8.71
N TYR A 352 -24.43 -0.96 9.24
CA TYR A 352 -23.60 -2.06 8.77
C TYR A 352 -24.45 -3.07 8.03
N GLY A 353 -23.97 -3.54 6.88
CA GLY A 353 -24.64 -4.61 6.14
C GLY A 353 -25.98 -4.21 5.51
N ALA A 354 -26.22 -2.92 5.24
CA ALA A 354 -27.47 -2.42 4.65
C ALA A 354 -27.89 -3.13 3.35
N LEU A 355 -26.91 -3.66 2.59
CA LEU A 355 -27.13 -4.38 1.34
C LEU A 355 -27.14 -5.90 1.48
N ALA A 356 -27.08 -6.42 2.70
CA ALA A 356 -27.17 -7.86 2.95
C ALA A 356 -28.55 -8.39 2.56
N VAL A 357 -28.59 -9.64 2.11
CA VAL A 357 -29.80 -10.39 1.77
C VAL A 357 -29.73 -11.77 2.41
N ALA A 358 -30.88 -12.40 2.61
CA ALA A 358 -30.94 -13.74 3.18
C ALA A 358 -30.11 -14.74 2.37
N ALA A 359 -29.42 -15.64 3.07
CA ALA A 359 -28.58 -16.69 2.48
C ALA A 359 -29.41 -17.86 1.88
N GLN A 360 -30.35 -17.53 0.98
CA GLN A 360 -31.31 -18.47 0.38
C GLN A 360 -31.24 -18.48 -1.16
N ARG A 361 -30.06 -18.22 -1.72
CA ARG A 361 -29.84 -18.17 -3.18
C ARG A 361 -30.13 -19.48 -3.93
N SER A 362 -30.16 -20.60 -3.21
CA SER A 362 -30.58 -21.89 -3.76
C SER A 362 -32.10 -22.02 -3.94
N ARG A 363 -32.90 -21.20 -3.23
CA ARG A 363 -34.36 -21.24 -3.24
C ARG A 363 -34.99 -20.09 -4.02
N HIS A 364 -34.33 -18.93 -4.02
CA HIS A 364 -34.84 -17.71 -4.64
C HIS A 364 -33.75 -17.01 -5.45
N PRO A 365 -34.11 -16.38 -6.58
CA PRO A 365 -33.19 -15.55 -7.33
C PRO A 365 -32.76 -14.33 -6.51
N GLU A 366 -31.56 -13.79 -6.78
CA GLU A 366 -30.98 -12.71 -5.99
C GLU A 366 -31.84 -11.43 -6.05
N GLU A 367 -32.45 -11.14 -7.21
CA GLU A 367 -33.36 -10.01 -7.40
C GLU A 367 -34.54 -10.06 -6.42
N LEU A 368 -35.14 -11.23 -6.25
CA LEU A 368 -36.25 -11.42 -5.31
C LEU A 368 -35.77 -11.27 -3.85
N LEU A 369 -34.60 -11.82 -3.52
CA LEU A 369 -34.02 -11.71 -2.17
C LEU A 369 -33.74 -10.25 -1.78
N ARG A 370 -33.33 -9.41 -2.73
CA ARG A 370 -33.13 -7.96 -2.52
C ARG A 370 -34.43 -7.26 -2.13
N GLU A 371 -35.56 -7.68 -2.69
CA GLU A 371 -36.88 -7.09 -2.41
C GLU A 371 -37.45 -7.55 -1.05
N ILE A 372 -37.40 -8.86 -0.79
CA ILE A 372 -38.09 -9.46 0.36
C ILE A 372 -37.26 -9.49 1.65
N SER A 373 -35.92 -9.46 1.54
CA SER A 373 -35.00 -9.64 2.68
C SER A 373 -33.89 -8.58 2.74
N PRO A 374 -34.20 -7.26 2.66
CA PRO A 374 -33.16 -6.24 2.79
C PRO A 374 -32.55 -6.25 4.20
N ALA A 375 -31.24 -6.03 4.25
CA ALA A 375 -30.42 -6.15 5.46
C ALA A 375 -30.58 -7.50 6.19
N ASP A 376 -31.01 -8.56 5.47
CA ASP A 376 -31.41 -9.85 6.05
C ASP A 376 -32.41 -9.71 7.23
N GLY A 377 -33.26 -8.68 7.17
CA GLY A 377 -34.26 -8.39 8.19
C GLY A 377 -33.72 -7.78 9.50
N LEU A 378 -32.44 -7.40 9.55
CA LEU A 378 -31.80 -6.80 10.73
C LEU A 378 -31.19 -5.44 10.40
N VAL A 379 -31.66 -4.37 11.03
CA VAL A 379 -31.01 -3.05 10.91
C VAL A 379 -30.04 -2.89 12.06
N ALA A 380 -28.73 -2.92 11.78
CA ALA A 380 -27.68 -2.85 12.79
C ALA A 380 -26.61 -1.81 12.43
N GLY A 381 -26.02 -1.19 13.44
CA GLY A 381 -24.92 -0.25 13.23
C GLY A 381 -24.44 0.42 14.50
N VAL A 382 -23.67 1.49 14.33
CA VAL A 382 -23.15 2.32 15.43
C VAL A 382 -23.78 3.70 15.33
N GLY A 383 -24.23 4.26 16.45
CA GLY A 383 -24.78 5.60 16.52
C GLY A 383 -24.38 6.30 17.81
N ALA A 384 -24.88 7.52 18.00
CA ALA A 384 -24.81 8.23 19.27
C ALA A 384 -26.21 8.37 19.85
N VAL A 385 -26.34 8.27 21.17
CA VAL A 385 -27.60 8.49 21.91
C VAL A 385 -27.30 9.46 23.05
N ASN A 386 -28.10 10.52 23.15
CA ASN A 386 -27.95 11.55 24.17
C ASN A 386 -26.62 12.31 24.09
N GLY A 387 -26.08 12.55 22.89
CA GLY A 387 -24.84 13.33 22.69
C GLY A 387 -24.93 14.78 23.15
N ALA A 388 -26.14 15.30 23.38
CA ALA A 388 -26.34 16.60 24.05
C ALA A 388 -26.14 16.56 25.58
N LEU A 389 -26.17 15.37 26.19
CA LEU A 389 -26.07 15.17 27.65
C LEU A 389 -24.78 14.48 28.07
N LEU A 390 -24.11 13.78 27.15
CA LEU A 390 -22.93 12.97 27.38
C LEU A 390 -21.80 13.41 26.46
N ASP A 391 -20.55 13.14 26.85
CA ASP A 391 -19.42 13.27 25.94
C ASP A 391 -19.54 12.27 24.77
N ALA A 392 -18.85 12.57 23.65
CA ALA A 392 -18.98 11.83 22.40
C ALA A 392 -18.56 10.35 22.50
N GLU A 393 -17.72 9.99 23.49
CA GLU A 393 -17.32 8.62 23.72
C GLU A 393 -18.43 7.84 24.46
N LYS A 394 -19.00 8.43 25.51
CA LYS A 394 -20.08 7.83 26.30
C LYS A 394 -21.43 7.79 25.58
N ALA A 395 -21.67 8.72 24.65
CA ALA A 395 -22.88 8.72 23.83
C ALA A 395 -22.87 7.59 22.77
N ARG A 396 -21.70 7.03 22.44
CA ARG A 396 -21.56 6.05 21.35
C ARG A 396 -22.10 4.69 21.75
N CYS A 397 -22.97 4.12 20.93
CA CYS A 397 -23.54 2.80 21.18
C CYS A 397 -23.75 2.01 19.88
N ALA A 398 -23.78 0.68 20.01
CA ALA A 398 -24.31 -0.18 18.98
C ALA A 398 -25.84 -0.19 19.04
N VAL A 399 -26.50 -0.11 17.89
CA VAL A 399 -27.97 -0.15 17.75
C VAL A 399 -28.33 -1.31 16.83
N MET A 400 -29.35 -2.08 17.22
CA MET A 400 -29.82 -3.25 16.49
C MET A 400 -31.34 -3.38 16.67
N VAL A 401 -32.08 -3.41 15.56
CA VAL A 401 -33.56 -3.42 15.53
C VAL A 401 -34.12 -4.45 14.56
#